data_AF-F9DUM4-F1
#
_entry.id   AF-F9DUM4-F1
#
_cell.length_a   1.000
_cell.length_b   1.000
_cell.length_c   1.000
_cell.angle_alpha   90.00
_cell.angle_beta   90.00
_cell.angle_gamma   90.00
#
_symmetry.space_group_name_H-M   'P 1'
#
loop_
_entity.id
_entity.type
_entity.pdbx_description
1 polymer ?
#
loop_
_entity_poly.entity_id
_entity_poly.type
_entity_poly.pdbx_seq_one_letter_code
_entity_poly.pdbx_strand_id
1 'polypeptide(L)'
;MNVLVWLAAILLLLMAWVGGKQGARSFLSLFLNFGVIFLTVMFMMDPAVNPILITFIASILIGCVSLFFINEVNGKTTIAFISTMVTIVILLVFIVIVSQKLMIQGFGEEEEEAISGLSLYIGVDFMKIGASVIIMSTIGAIMDVAISIASSMHEIFKHNPLLSKKELFKSGVSIGRDILGTDTNTLFFAFFGGYLALLIWFKDLNYSIGEIVNSKIFSSEMILILCAGMGVALVIPIASWINAYFLVKTREK
;
A
#
# COMPACT_ATOMS: atom_id res chain seq x y z
N MET A 1 -30.18 13.54 -4.36
CA MET A 1 -28.81 13.47 -3.80
C MET A 1 -28.35 12.03 -3.90
N ASN A 2 -27.19 11.75 -4.50
CA ASN A 2 -26.69 10.38 -4.74
C ASN A 2 -26.42 9.66 -3.39
N VAL A 3 -26.74 8.36 -3.28
CA VAL A 3 -26.49 7.54 -2.08
C VAL A 3 -25.02 7.58 -1.66
N LEU A 4 -24.10 7.68 -2.63
CA LEU A 4 -22.67 7.82 -2.37
C LEU A 4 -22.34 9.08 -1.55
N VAL A 5 -23.04 10.18 -1.78
CA VAL A 5 -22.86 11.43 -1.04
C VAL A 5 -23.30 11.26 0.42
N TRP A 6 -24.39 10.51 0.65
CA TRP A 6 -24.85 10.19 2.00
C TRP A 6 -23.84 9.33 2.77
N LEU A 7 -23.32 8.28 2.15
CA LEU A 7 -22.29 7.42 2.78
C LEU A 7 -21.01 8.19 3.08
N ALA A 8 -20.56 9.05 2.15
CA ALA A 8 -19.41 9.92 2.35
C ALA A 8 -19.62 10.90 3.51
N ALA A 9 -20.82 11.49 3.63
CA ALA A 9 -21.15 12.38 4.74
C ALA A 9 -21.19 11.64 6.09
N ILE A 10 -21.78 10.44 6.13
CA ILE A 10 -21.81 9.60 7.35
C ILE A 10 -20.38 9.23 7.77
N LEU A 11 -19.54 8.81 6.83
CA LEU A 11 -18.15 8.47 7.10
C LEU A 11 -17.38 9.68 7.65
N LEU A 12 -17.52 10.85 7.02
CA LEU A 12 -16.89 12.09 7.50
C LEU A 12 -17.34 12.43 8.92
N LEU A 13 -18.64 12.34 9.22
CA LEU A 13 -19.18 12.61 10.55
C LEU A 13 -18.61 11.65 11.59
N LEU A 14 -18.56 10.34 11.29
CA LEU A 14 -17.99 9.34 12.20
C LEU A 14 -16.49 9.54 12.43
N MET A 15 -15.72 9.80 11.36
CA MET A 15 -14.29 10.06 11.47
C MET A 15 -14.01 11.34 12.26
N ALA A 16 -14.76 12.41 12.00
CA ALA A 16 -14.63 13.67 12.74
C ALA A 16 -15.07 13.51 14.21
N TRP A 17 -16.07 12.68 14.48
CA TRP A 17 -16.53 12.42 15.84
C TRP A 17 -15.53 11.61 16.66
N VAL A 18 -14.96 10.53 16.09
CA VAL A 18 -14.01 9.66 16.80
C VAL A 18 -12.59 10.24 16.81
N GLY A 19 -12.12 10.73 15.66
CA GLY A 19 -10.74 11.21 15.47
C GLY A 19 -10.58 12.72 15.59
N GLY A 20 -11.64 13.47 15.87
CA GLY A 20 -11.61 14.93 15.95
C GLY A 20 -11.07 15.57 14.66
N LYS A 21 -10.14 16.53 14.83
CA LYS A 21 -9.49 17.21 13.70
C LYS A 21 -8.65 16.26 12.84
N GLN A 22 -8.01 15.26 13.44
CA GLN A 22 -7.21 14.28 12.68
C GLN A 22 -8.12 13.39 11.83
N GLY A 23 -9.27 12.98 12.36
CA GLY A 23 -10.27 12.22 11.60
C GLY A 23 -10.79 12.97 10.37
N ALA A 24 -11.13 14.26 10.52
CA ALA A 24 -11.54 15.09 9.39
C ALA A 24 -10.41 15.28 8.35
N ARG A 25 -9.16 15.46 8.80
CA ARG A 25 -7.98 15.53 7.91
C ARG A 25 -7.74 14.21 7.17
N SER A 26 -7.92 13.07 7.84
CA SER A 26 -7.81 11.75 7.24
C SER A 26 -8.86 11.56 6.14
N PHE A 27 -10.12 11.96 6.37
CA PHE A 27 -11.14 11.94 5.33
C PHE A 27 -10.77 12.84 4.13
N LEU A 28 -10.30 14.07 4.38
CA LEU A 28 -9.89 14.98 3.29
C LEU A 28 -8.67 14.44 2.52
N SER A 29 -7.74 13.77 3.21
CA SER A 29 -6.57 13.15 2.60
C SER A 29 -6.92 12.09 1.57
N LEU A 30 -8.06 11.40 1.73
CA LEU A 30 -8.55 10.42 0.76
C LEU A 30 -8.81 11.07 -0.62
N PHE A 31 -9.41 12.26 -0.64
CA PHE A 31 -9.64 13.00 -1.88
C PHE A 31 -8.35 13.57 -2.49
N LEU A 32 -7.41 13.99 -1.65
CA LEU A 32 -6.08 14.43 -2.10
C LEU A 32 -5.32 13.27 -2.74
N ASN A 33 -5.30 12.10 -2.09
CA ASN A 33 -4.68 10.89 -2.62
C ASN A 33 -5.37 10.41 -3.89
N PHE A 34 -6.71 10.48 -3.96
CA PHE A 34 -7.44 10.23 -5.20
C PHE A 34 -6.99 11.18 -6.32
N GLY A 35 -6.83 12.47 -6.02
CA GLY A 35 -6.28 13.45 -6.97
C GLY A 35 -4.86 13.09 -7.44
N VAL A 36 -3.98 12.65 -6.54
CA VAL A 36 -2.63 12.19 -6.90
C VAL A 36 -2.70 10.97 -7.82
N ILE A 37 -3.52 9.98 -7.49
CA ILE A 37 -3.71 8.77 -8.33
C ILE A 37 -4.28 9.16 -9.70
N PHE A 38 -5.29 10.02 -9.74
CA PHE A 38 -5.90 10.47 -10.99
C PHE A 38 -4.89 11.17 -11.89
N LEU A 39 -4.08 12.09 -11.35
CA LEU A 39 -3.02 12.75 -12.10
C LEU A 39 -1.95 11.75 -12.56
N THR A 40 -1.59 10.79 -11.71
CA THR A 40 -0.64 9.72 -12.05
C THR A 40 -1.11 8.94 -13.28
N VAL A 41 -2.38 8.53 -13.30
CA VAL A 41 -2.98 7.82 -14.44
C VAL A 41 -2.97 8.70 -15.69
N MET A 42 -3.34 9.98 -15.57
CA MET A 42 -3.30 10.92 -16.71
C MET A 42 -1.88 11.05 -17.29
N PHE A 43 -0.84 11.15 -16.46
CA PHE A 43 0.54 11.20 -16.93
C PHE A 43 1.03 9.88 -17.52
N MET A 44 0.53 8.74 -17.01
CA MET A 44 0.88 7.42 -17.57
C MET A 44 0.34 7.21 -18.98
N MET A 45 -0.70 7.96 -19.40
CA MET A 45 -1.23 7.87 -20.76
C MET A 45 -0.27 8.43 -21.82
N ASP A 46 0.74 9.22 -21.43
CA ASP A 46 1.76 9.70 -22.35
C ASP A 46 2.83 8.60 -22.56
N PRO A 47 2.99 8.08 -23.80
CA PRO A 47 3.95 7.03 -24.10
C PRO A 47 5.41 7.42 -23.83
N ALA A 48 5.73 8.72 -23.78
CA ALA A 48 7.07 9.20 -23.48
C ALA A 48 7.45 9.05 -22.00
N VAL A 49 6.47 8.83 -21.12
CA VAL A 49 6.71 8.80 -19.67
C VAL A 49 6.82 7.37 -19.17
N ASN A 50 7.79 7.13 -18.29
CA ASN A 50 7.98 5.82 -17.67
C ASN A 50 7.00 5.64 -16.49
N PRO A 51 6.05 4.67 -16.54
CA PRO A 51 5.07 4.47 -15.47
C PRO A 51 5.69 4.21 -14.09
N ILE A 52 6.85 3.53 -14.06
CA ILE A 52 7.57 3.25 -12.81
C ILE A 52 8.02 4.55 -12.13
N LEU A 53 8.52 5.50 -12.92
CA LEU A 53 8.99 6.79 -12.39
C LEU A 53 7.82 7.63 -11.87
N ILE A 54 6.72 7.71 -12.61
CA ILE A 54 5.52 8.43 -12.15
C ILE A 54 4.99 7.80 -10.87
N THR A 55 4.92 6.46 -10.80
CA THR A 55 4.49 5.75 -9.60
C THR A 55 5.35 6.07 -8.39
N PHE A 56 6.67 6.15 -8.57
CA PHE A 56 7.58 6.52 -7.50
C PHE A 56 7.34 7.97 -7.01
N ILE A 57 7.15 8.92 -7.94
CA ILE A 57 6.81 10.31 -7.60
C ILE A 57 5.46 10.39 -6.88
N ALA A 58 4.46 9.67 -7.37
CA ALA A 58 3.15 9.61 -6.76
C ALA A 58 3.19 8.97 -5.37
N SER A 59 4.05 7.95 -5.18
CA SER A 59 4.30 7.34 -3.88
C SER A 59 4.88 8.34 -2.88
N ILE A 60 5.79 9.20 -3.32
CA ILE A 60 6.31 10.32 -2.50
C ILE A 60 5.16 11.27 -2.13
N LEU A 61 4.33 11.69 -3.09
CA LEU A 61 3.22 12.61 -2.85
C LEU A 61 2.16 12.02 -1.91
N ILE A 62 1.76 10.77 -2.12
CA ILE A 62 0.85 10.02 -1.26
C ILE A 62 1.45 9.91 0.15
N GLY A 63 2.74 9.59 0.27
CA GLY A 63 3.46 9.61 1.54
C GLY A 63 3.42 10.98 2.22
N CYS A 64 3.61 12.05 1.45
CA CYS A 64 3.54 13.42 1.97
C CYS A 64 2.15 13.75 2.52
N VAL A 65 1.10 13.45 1.76
CA VAL A 65 -0.29 13.66 2.15
C VAL A 65 -0.63 12.78 3.35
N SER A 66 -0.52 11.46 3.23
CA SER A 66 -0.99 10.53 4.26
C SER A 66 -0.21 10.66 5.58
N LEU A 67 1.11 10.91 5.54
CA LEU A 67 1.87 11.02 6.78
C LEU A 67 1.88 12.43 7.36
N PHE A 68 2.17 13.48 6.57
CA PHE A 68 2.37 14.83 7.11
C PHE A 68 1.13 15.72 7.08
N PHE A 69 0.13 15.44 6.24
CA PHE A 69 -1.12 16.20 6.28
C PHE A 69 -2.07 15.68 7.37
N ILE A 70 -2.15 14.35 7.52
CA ILE A 70 -2.98 13.72 8.56
C ILE A 70 -2.37 13.95 9.94
N ASN A 71 -1.09 13.61 10.09
CA ASN A 71 -0.35 13.75 11.34
C ASN A 71 0.39 15.08 11.40
N GLU A 72 0.90 15.45 12.56
CA GLU A 72 1.75 16.64 12.70
C GLU A 72 3.16 16.36 12.22
N VAL A 73 3.81 17.34 11.59
CA VAL A 73 5.21 17.24 11.15
C VAL A 73 6.11 17.09 12.39
N ASN A 74 6.56 15.86 12.63
CA ASN A 74 7.38 15.52 13.78
C ASN A 74 8.36 14.37 13.44
N GLY A 75 9.27 14.07 14.38
CA GLY A 75 10.26 13.01 14.19
C GLY A 75 9.66 11.64 13.84
N LYS A 76 8.49 11.29 14.39
CA LYS A 76 7.80 10.02 14.11
C LYS A 76 7.37 9.94 12.65
N THR A 77 6.72 11.00 12.15
CA THR A 77 6.25 11.08 10.76
C THR A 77 7.38 11.09 9.75
N THR A 78 8.47 11.81 10.03
CA THR A 78 9.65 11.84 9.15
C THR A 78 10.32 10.47 9.08
N ILE A 79 10.48 9.79 10.21
CA ILE A 79 11.06 8.43 10.24
C ILE A 79 10.14 7.45 9.51
N ALA A 80 8.83 7.51 9.73
CA ALA A 80 7.87 6.66 9.03
C ALA A 80 7.93 6.88 7.51
N PHE A 81 8.01 8.13 7.07
CA PHE A 81 8.13 8.49 5.64
C PHE A 81 9.42 7.94 5.03
N ILE A 82 10.58 8.15 5.67
CA ILE A 82 11.86 7.63 5.17
C ILE A 82 11.83 6.10 5.10
N SER A 83 11.30 5.44 6.14
CA SER A 83 11.17 3.98 6.17
C SER A 83 10.30 3.46 5.03
N THR A 84 9.16 4.12 4.79
CA THR A 84 8.26 3.82 3.66
C THR A 84 8.97 3.97 2.33
N MET A 85 9.69 5.07 2.10
CA MET A 85 10.38 5.31 0.83
C MET A 85 11.50 4.28 0.59
N VAL A 86 12.27 3.93 1.61
CA VAL A 86 13.30 2.88 1.51
C VAL A 86 12.66 1.54 1.15
N THR A 87 11.56 1.16 1.82
CA THR A 87 10.84 -0.07 1.50
C THR A 87 10.29 -0.06 0.07
N ILE A 88 9.68 1.04 -0.37
CA ILE A 88 9.15 1.16 -1.74
C ILE A 88 10.25 1.00 -2.78
N VAL A 89 11.41 1.62 -2.59
CA VAL A 89 12.53 1.48 -3.53
C VAL A 89 12.98 0.02 -3.63
N ILE A 90 13.15 -0.67 -2.49
CA ILE A 90 13.54 -2.08 -2.46
C ILE A 90 12.47 -2.94 -3.14
N LEU A 91 11.21 -2.71 -2.83
CA LEU A 91 10.08 -3.47 -3.36
C LEU A 91 9.92 -3.25 -4.87
N LEU A 92 10.09 -2.02 -5.35
CA LEU A 92 10.02 -1.67 -6.76
C LEU A 92 11.14 -2.36 -7.55
N VAL A 93 12.38 -2.35 -7.05
CA VAL A 93 13.50 -3.08 -7.67
C VAL A 93 13.19 -4.57 -7.74
N PHE A 94 12.67 -5.15 -6.66
CA PHE A 94 12.27 -6.55 -6.61
C PHE A 94 11.18 -6.88 -7.64
N ILE A 95 10.10 -6.08 -7.69
CA ILE A 95 8.98 -6.29 -8.61
C ILE A 95 9.44 -6.18 -10.06
N VAL A 96 10.29 -5.22 -10.41
CA VAL A 96 10.82 -5.09 -11.78
C VAL A 96 11.59 -6.34 -12.19
N ILE A 97 12.41 -6.91 -11.30
CA ILE A 97 13.18 -8.14 -11.57
C ILE A 97 12.24 -9.35 -11.74
N VAL A 98 11.23 -9.46 -10.88
CA VAL A 98 10.34 -10.63 -10.87
C VAL A 98 9.28 -10.57 -11.98
N SER A 99 8.78 -9.38 -12.32
CA SER A 99 7.77 -9.17 -13.37
C SER A 99 8.21 -9.67 -14.75
N GLN A 100 9.51 -9.63 -15.04
CA GLN A 100 10.09 -10.21 -16.26
C GLN A 100 9.88 -11.73 -16.34
N LYS A 101 9.74 -12.42 -15.20
CA LYS A 101 9.56 -13.88 -15.13
C LYS A 101 8.10 -14.30 -14.98
N LEU A 102 7.24 -13.42 -14.49
CA LEU A 102 5.84 -13.75 -14.20
C LEU A 102 4.98 -13.89 -15.46
N MET A 103 5.34 -13.22 -16.57
CA MET A 103 4.59 -13.24 -17.84
C MET A 103 3.08 -12.95 -17.72
N ILE A 104 2.66 -12.33 -16.62
CA ILE A 104 1.28 -11.95 -16.32
C ILE A 104 1.15 -10.45 -16.61
N GLN A 105 0.67 -10.12 -17.81
CA GLN A 105 0.57 -8.74 -18.31
C GLN A 105 -0.73 -8.56 -19.09
N GLY A 106 -1.41 -7.42 -18.91
CA GLY A 106 -2.68 -7.15 -19.59
C GLY A 106 -3.89 -7.74 -18.88
N PHE A 107 -5.03 -7.74 -19.57
CA PHE A 107 -6.33 -8.11 -19.02
C PHE A 107 -6.51 -9.63 -18.93
N GLY A 108 -7.23 -10.11 -17.91
CA GLY A 108 -7.68 -11.50 -17.84
C GLY A 108 -8.75 -11.81 -18.89
N GLU A 109 -8.93 -13.08 -19.27
CA GLU A 109 -10.00 -13.49 -20.20
C GLU A 109 -11.38 -13.07 -19.66
N GLU A 110 -11.55 -13.16 -18.33
CA GLU A 110 -12.76 -12.78 -17.60
C GLU A 110 -13.02 -11.27 -17.59
N GLU A 111 -11.97 -10.46 -17.79
CA GLU A 111 -12.06 -9.00 -17.90
C GLU A 111 -12.25 -8.55 -19.35
N GLU A 112 -11.62 -9.26 -20.29
CA GLU A 112 -11.67 -8.97 -21.73
C GLU A 112 -13.10 -9.00 -22.27
N GLU A 113 -13.94 -9.92 -21.80
CA GLU A 113 -15.35 -10.00 -22.22
C GLU A 113 -16.09 -8.68 -21.97
N ALA A 114 -15.85 -8.04 -20.83
CA ALA A 114 -16.47 -6.77 -20.45
C ALA A 114 -15.99 -5.56 -21.27
N ILE A 115 -14.78 -5.64 -21.84
CA ILE A 115 -14.13 -4.55 -22.62
C ILE A 115 -13.98 -4.87 -24.11
N SER A 116 -14.55 -5.98 -24.57
CA SER A 116 -14.41 -6.52 -25.93
C SER A 116 -14.82 -5.54 -27.05
N GLY A 117 -15.67 -4.55 -26.75
CA GLY A 117 -16.07 -3.48 -27.67
C GLY A 117 -15.19 -2.22 -27.67
N LEU A 118 -14.12 -2.20 -26.86
CA LEU A 118 -13.22 -1.05 -26.70
C LEU A 118 -11.85 -1.32 -27.34
N SER A 119 -11.08 -0.25 -27.56
CA SER A 119 -9.69 -0.39 -27.97
C SER A 119 -8.86 -0.95 -26.82
N LEU A 120 -8.30 -2.15 -27.03
CA LEU A 120 -7.32 -2.76 -26.11
C LEU A 120 -5.92 -2.13 -26.23
N TYR A 121 -5.70 -1.25 -27.21
CA TYR A 121 -4.45 -0.52 -27.35
C TYR A 121 -4.37 0.61 -26.33
N ILE A 122 -3.49 0.46 -25.34
CA ILE A 122 -3.21 1.47 -24.30
C ILE A 122 -1.99 2.33 -24.65
N GLY A 123 -1.10 1.85 -25.53
CA GLY A 123 0.15 2.56 -25.88
C GLY A 123 1.20 2.61 -24.78
N VAL A 124 1.00 1.85 -23.69
CA VAL A 124 1.85 1.82 -22.49
C VAL A 124 2.22 0.37 -22.17
N ASP A 125 3.43 0.18 -21.65
CA ASP A 125 3.97 -1.12 -21.25
C ASP A 125 3.20 -1.70 -20.06
N PHE A 126 2.44 -2.78 -20.29
CA PHE A 126 1.65 -3.47 -19.27
C PHE A 126 2.49 -4.05 -18.11
N MET A 127 3.74 -4.42 -18.35
CA MET A 127 4.64 -4.87 -17.27
C MET A 127 4.90 -3.74 -16.28
N LYS A 128 5.15 -2.53 -16.79
CA LYS A 128 5.39 -1.33 -15.98
C LYS A 128 4.12 -0.85 -15.27
N ILE A 129 2.95 -1.02 -15.91
CA ILE A 129 1.66 -0.78 -15.27
C ILE A 129 1.43 -1.78 -14.14
N GLY A 130 1.64 -3.08 -14.36
CA GLY A 130 1.49 -4.11 -13.32
C GLY A 130 2.38 -3.81 -12.11
N ALA A 131 3.64 -3.46 -12.33
CA ALA A 131 4.54 -3.02 -11.25
C ALA A 131 4.01 -1.78 -10.51
N SER A 132 3.41 -0.84 -11.25
CA SER A 132 2.81 0.37 -10.69
C SER A 132 1.59 0.06 -9.83
N VAL A 133 0.71 -0.84 -10.28
CA VAL A 133 -0.47 -1.31 -9.54
C VAL A 133 -0.04 -1.93 -8.21
N ILE A 134 0.95 -2.82 -8.21
CA ILE A 134 1.43 -3.45 -6.97
C ILE A 134 1.92 -2.40 -5.96
N ILE A 135 2.73 -1.42 -6.39
CA ILE A 135 3.22 -0.37 -5.49
C ILE A 135 2.08 0.51 -4.97
N MET A 136 1.16 0.93 -5.85
CA MET A 136 0.01 1.77 -5.48
C MET A 136 -0.95 1.06 -4.53
N SER A 137 -1.15 -0.24 -4.69
CA SER A 137 -1.99 -1.04 -3.79
C SER A 137 -1.31 -1.30 -2.44
N THR A 138 0.02 -1.29 -2.39
CA THR A 138 0.78 -1.66 -1.18
C THR A 138 1.18 -0.46 -0.31
N ILE A 139 1.34 0.74 -0.90
CA ILE A 139 1.89 1.90 -0.18
C ILE A 139 1.11 2.25 1.09
N GLY A 140 -0.22 2.15 1.07
CA GLY A 140 -1.07 2.40 2.24
C GLY A 140 -0.67 1.53 3.44
N ALA A 141 -0.63 0.21 3.24
CA ALA A 141 -0.25 -0.73 4.28
C ALA A 141 1.17 -0.50 4.80
N ILE A 142 2.14 -0.21 3.90
CA ILE A 142 3.52 0.11 4.30
C ILE A 142 3.55 1.35 5.20
N MET A 143 2.82 2.41 4.85
CA MET A 143 2.76 3.65 5.63
C MET A 143 2.13 3.43 7.00
N ASP A 144 1.02 2.69 7.06
CA ASP A 144 0.29 2.40 8.29
C ASP A 144 1.15 1.61 9.28
N VAL A 145 1.89 0.62 8.79
CA VAL A 145 2.84 -0.14 9.62
C VAL A 145 4.01 0.75 10.05
N ALA A 146 4.57 1.55 9.13
CA ALA A 146 5.70 2.43 9.43
C ALA A 146 5.36 3.47 10.52
N ILE A 147 4.20 4.12 10.43
CA ILE A 147 3.77 5.12 11.42
C ILE A 147 3.37 4.47 12.76
N SER A 148 2.77 3.28 12.72
CA SER A 148 2.42 2.52 13.93
C SER A 148 3.66 2.10 14.72
N ILE A 149 4.68 1.59 14.04
CA ILE A 149 5.98 1.26 14.65
C ILE A 149 6.67 2.52 15.16
N ALA A 150 6.76 3.57 14.35
CA ALA A 150 7.42 4.81 14.75
C ALA A 150 6.76 5.45 15.98
N SER A 151 5.43 5.48 16.01
CA SER A 151 4.67 6.05 17.13
C SER A 151 4.83 5.23 18.41
N SER A 152 4.72 3.91 18.31
CA SER A 152 4.83 3.01 19.46
C SER A 152 6.25 2.98 20.04
N MET A 153 7.27 2.90 19.18
CA MET A 153 8.67 2.95 19.61
C MET A 153 9.03 4.27 20.28
N HIS A 154 8.51 5.39 19.78
CA HIS A 154 8.73 6.68 20.40
C HIS A 154 8.08 6.77 21.79
N GLU A 155 6.90 6.18 21.98
CA GLU A 155 6.27 6.14 23.31
C GLU A 155 7.06 5.26 24.28
N ILE A 156 7.53 4.10 23.83
CA ILE A 156 8.42 3.22 24.62
C ILE A 156 9.69 3.96 25.02
N PHE A 157 10.31 4.69 24.09
CA PHE A 157 11.53 5.44 24.35
C PHE A 157 11.30 6.62 25.31
N LYS A 158 10.17 7.30 25.20
CA LYS A 158 9.79 8.39 26.11
C LYS A 158 9.65 7.90 27.56
N HIS A 159 9.09 6.70 27.76
CA HIS A 159 8.94 6.11 29.08
C HIS A 159 10.22 5.42 29.59
N ASN A 160 11.08 4.92 28.71
CA ASN A 160 12.35 4.30 29.06
C ASN A 160 13.51 4.83 28.19
N PRO A 161 14.01 6.05 28.45
CA PRO A 161 15.04 6.69 27.61
C PRO A 161 16.41 5.98 27.66
N LEU A 162 16.61 5.11 28.66
CA LEU A 162 17.85 4.37 28.85
C LEU A 162 18.00 3.15 27.95
N LEU A 163 16.94 2.75 27.24
CA LEU A 163 16.95 1.58 26.35
C LEU A 163 18.04 1.70 25.28
N SER A 164 18.74 0.59 25.06
CA SER A 164 19.74 0.48 24.00
C SER A 164 19.09 0.40 22.61
N LYS A 165 19.86 0.73 21.57
CA LYS A 165 19.43 0.60 20.16
C LYS A 165 18.91 -0.82 19.85
N LYS A 166 19.54 -1.85 20.42
CA LYS A 166 19.19 -3.26 20.20
C LYS A 166 17.87 -3.63 20.87
N GLU A 167 17.60 -3.10 22.06
CA GLU A 167 16.33 -3.33 22.77
C GLU A 167 15.19 -2.63 22.05
N LEU A 168 15.37 -1.37 21.63
CA LEU A 168 14.37 -0.65 20.84
C LEU A 168 14.06 -1.37 19.52
N PHE A 169 15.08 -1.82 18.80
CA PHE A 169 14.89 -2.59 17.57
C PHE A 169 14.07 -3.86 17.82
N LYS A 170 14.38 -4.63 18.87
CA LYS A 170 13.61 -5.82 19.23
C LYS A 170 12.16 -5.49 19.55
N SER A 171 11.91 -4.41 20.30
CA SER A 171 10.55 -3.97 20.59
C SER A 171 9.79 -3.56 19.32
N GLY A 172 10.43 -2.81 18.42
CA GLY A 172 9.84 -2.45 17.12
C GLY A 172 9.46 -3.67 16.28
N VAL A 173 10.35 -4.66 16.17
CA VAL A 173 10.08 -5.91 15.45
C VAL A 173 8.97 -6.71 16.12
N SER A 174 8.92 -6.75 17.46
CA SER A 174 7.83 -7.43 18.19
C SER A 174 6.47 -6.82 17.86
N ILE A 175 6.39 -5.48 17.85
CA ILE A 175 5.15 -4.75 17.49
C ILE A 175 4.77 -5.02 16.04
N GLY A 176 5.74 -4.93 15.12
CA GLY A 176 5.48 -5.21 13.71
C GLY A 176 5.04 -6.65 13.44
N ARG A 177 5.50 -7.62 14.23
CA ARG A 177 5.08 -9.03 14.10
C ARG A 177 3.57 -9.21 14.33
N ASP A 178 3.01 -8.46 15.26
CA ASP A 178 1.58 -8.52 15.57
C ASP A 178 0.75 -7.87 14.43
N ILE A 179 1.25 -6.77 13.85
CA ILE A 179 0.61 -6.08 12.72
C ILE A 179 0.65 -6.92 11.43
N LEU A 180 1.76 -7.62 11.17
CA LEU A 180 1.92 -8.44 9.97
C LEU A 180 0.78 -9.48 9.81
N GLY A 181 0.37 -10.10 10.93
CA GLY A 181 -0.70 -11.08 10.94
C GLY A 181 -2.06 -10.47 10.57
N THR A 182 -2.39 -9.29 11.12
CA THR A 182 -3.66 -8.61 10.85
C THR A 182 -3.75 -8.06 9.43
N ASP A 183 -2.65 -7.56 8.88
CA ASP A 183 -2.61 -7.02 7.52
C ASP A 183 -2.77 -8.11 6.46
N THR A 184 -2.13 -9.27 6.69
CA THR A 184 -2.26 -10.43 5.79
C THR A 184 -3.72 -10.87 5.67
N ASN A 185 -4.44 -10.95 6.80
CA ASN A 185 -5.87 -11.27 6.79
C ASN A 185 -6.70 -10.20 6.08
N THR A 186 -6.34 -8.93 6.23
CA THR A 186 -7.05 -7.82 5.58
C THR A 186 -6.93 -7.91 4.05
N LEU A 187 -5.73 -8.15 3.53
CA LEU A 187 -5.50 -8.37 2.09
C LEU A 187 -6.25 -9.61 1.58
N PHE A 188 -6.22 -10.70 2.35
CA PHE A 188 -6.94 -11.93 2.01
C PHE A 188 -8.45 -11.69 1.86
N PHE A 189 -9.08 -11.03 2.85
CA PHE A 189 -10.51 -10.76 2.79
C PHE A 189 -10.87 -9.71 1.73
N ALA A 190 -10.01 -8.72 1.48
CA ALA A 190 -10.24 -7.75 0.42
C ALA A 190 -10.34 -8.43 -0.96
N PHE A 191 -9.43 -9.36 -1.25
CA PHE A 191 -9.47 -10.14 -2.49
C PHE A 191 -10.68 -11.09 -2.52
N PHE A 192 -10.75 -12.05 -1.60
CA PHE A 192 -11.81 -13.07 -1.67
C PHE A 192 -13.21 -12.47 -1.56
N GLY A 193 -13.37 -11.41 -0.77
CA GLY A 193 -14.62 -10.65 -0.64
C GLY A 193 -14.99 -9.87 -1.91
N GLY A 194 -14.01 -9.25 -2.57
CA GLY A 194 -14.22 -8.51 -3.82
C GLY A 194 -14.53 -9.41 -5.02
N TYR A 195 -13.97 -10.62 -5.03
CA TYR A 195 -14.10 -11.58 -6.14
C TYR A 195 -15.10 -12.72 -5.88
N LEU A 196 -15.97 -12.62 -4.86
CA LEU A 196 -16.96 -13.68 -4.55
C LEU A 196 -17.80 -14.09 -5.77
N ALA A 197 -18.27 -13.13 -6.56
CA ALA A 197 -19.09 -13.42 -7.75
C ALA A 197 -18.28 -14.20 -8.81
N LEU A 198 -17.02 -13.84 -9.02
CA LEU A 198 -16.13 -14.54 -9.93
C LEU A 198 -15.85 -15.98 -9.47
N LEU A 199 -15.64 -16.18 -8.16
CA LEU A 199 -15.43 -17.52 -7.60
C LEU A 199 -16.66 -18.43 -7.76
N ILE A 200 -17.87 -17.87 -7.66
CA ILE A 200 -19.12 -18.59 -7.98
C ILE A 200 -19.16 -18.90 -9.48
N TRP A 201 -18.79 -17.95 -10.33
CA TRP A 201 -18.79 -18.13 -11.77
C TRP A 201 -17.82 -19.24 -12.24
N PHE A 202 -16.61 -19.30 -11.69
CA PHE A 202 -15.66 -20.39 -11.92
C PHE A 202 -16.26 -21.76 -11.56
N LYS A 203 -16.99 -21.83 -10.44
CA LYS A 203 -17.67 -23.05 -10.04
C LYS A 203 -18.78 -23.42 -11.03
N ASP A 204 -19.61 -22.47 -11.44
CA ASP A 204 -20.74 -22.70 -12.34
C ASP A 204 -20.28 -23.11 -13.75
N LEU A 205 -19.14 -22.58 -14.21
CA LEU A 205 -18.48 -22.98 -15.45
C LEU A 205 -17.64 -24.26 -15.33
N ASN A 206 -17.65 -24.92 -14.16
CA ASN A 206 -16.90 -26.15 -13.88
C ASN A 206 -15.38 -26.04 -14.09
N TYR A 207 -14.79 -24.87 -13.78
CA TYR A 207 -13.34 -24.74 -13.77
C TYR A 207 -12.75 -25.67 -12.70
N SER A 208 -11.72 -26.40 -13.07
CA SER A 208 -10.88 -27.14 -12.15
C SER A 208 -10.09 -26.16 -11.26
N ILE A 209 -9.63 -26.64 -10.10
CA ILE A 209 -8.76 -25.85 -9.21
C ILE A 209 -7.48 -25.41 -9.95
N GLY A 210 -6.97 -26.26 -10.84
CA GLY A 210 -5.82 -25.94 -11.68
C GLY A 210 -6.09 -24.74 -12.60
N GLU A 211 -7.25 -24.72 -13.26
CA GLU A 211 -7.65 -23.60 -14.13
C GLU A 211 -7.85 -22.32 -13.32
N ILE A 212 -8.47 -22.38 -12.14
CA ILE A 212 -8.66 -21.21 -11.27
C ILE A 212 -7.31 -20.63 -10.85
N VAL A 213 -6.41 -21.46 -10.33
CA VAL A 213 -5.09 -20.99 -9.84
C VAL A 213 -4.23 -20.45 -10.96
N ASN A 214 -4.33 -21.00 -12.17
CA ASN A 214 -3.60 -20.53 -13.34
C ASN A 214 -4.36 -19.44 -14.13
N SER A 215 -5.58 -19.10 -13.76
CA SER A 215 -6.30 -17.98 -14.37
C SER A 215 -5.51 -16.69 -14.13
N LYS A 216 -5.48 -15.84 -15.15
CA LYS A 216 -4.66 -14.63 -15.13
C LYS A 216 -5.12 -13.65 -14.07
N ILE A 217 -6.43 -13.50 -13.89
CA ILE A 217 -7.02 -12.64 -12.86
C ILE A 217 -6.66 -13.12 -11.45
N PHE A 218 -6.78 -14.42 -11.17
CA PHE A 218 -6.43 -14.97 -9.87
C PHE A 218 -4.93 -14.89 -9.60
N SER A 219 -4.10 -15.25 -10.59
CA SER A 219 -2.64 -15.20 -10.46
C SER A 219 -2.14 -13.77 -10.24
N SER A 220 -2.69 -12.78 -10.96
CA SER A 220 -2.34 -11.36 -10.81
C SER A 220 -2.60 -10.87 -9.38
N GLU A 221 -3.77 -11.20 -8.84
CA GLU A 221 -4.15 -10.81 -7.48
C GLU A 221 -3.34 -11.55 -6.41
N MET A 222 -3.04 -12.84 -6.61
CA MET A 222 -2.13 -13.55 -5.69
C MET A 222 -0.73 -12.93 -5.68
N ILE A 223 -0.20 -12.53 -6.84
CA ILE A 223 1.07 -11.80 -6.92
C ILE A 223 0.98 -10.48 -6.17
N LEU A 224 -0.11 -9.73 -6.33
CA LEU A 224 -0.34 -8.48 -5.62
C LEU A 224 -0.33 -8.69 -4.10
N ILE A 225 -1.09 -9.66 -3.59
CA ILE A 225 -1.16 -9.97 -2.15
C ILE A 225 0.21 -10.39 -1.61
N LEU A 226 0.92 -11.27 -2.33
CA LEU A 226 2.25 -11.74 -1.92
C LEU A 226 3.28 -10.61 -1.92
N CYS A 227 3.28 -9.76 -2.96
CA CYS A 227 4.13 -8.58 -3.02
C CYS A 227 3.79 -7.55 -1.94
N ALA A 228 2.50 -7.33 -1.67
CA ALA A 228 2.05 -6.45 -0.62
C ALA A 228 2.48 -6.94 0.77
N GLY A 229 2.28 -8.24 1.04
CA GLY A 229 2.74 -8.90 2.25
C GLY A 229 4.27 -8.84 2.41
N MET A 230 5.03 -9.00 1.33
CA MET A 230 6.48 -8.79 1.35
C MET A 230 6.85 -7.34 1.68
N GLY A 231 6.13 -6.36 1.14
CA GLY A 231 6.30 -4.94 1.46
C GLY A 231 6.10 -4.65 2.95
N VAL A 232 5.01 -5.16 3.52
CA VAL A 232 4.70 -5.06 4.96
C VAL A 232 5.76 -5.78 5.80
N ALA A 233 6.15 -6.99 5.43
CA ALA A 233 7.20 -7.74 6.12
C ALA A 233 8.56 -7.02 6.09
N LEU A 234 8.89 -6.33 4.99
CA LEU A 234 10.13 -5.57 4.83
C LEU A 234 10.13 -4.26 5.62
N VAL A 235 9.01 -3.52 5.67
CA VAL A 235 8.97 -2.24 6.38
C VAL A 235 9.14 -2.41 7.88
N ILE A 236 8.73 -3.54 8.46
CA ILE A 236 8.87 -3.82 9.91
C ILE A 236 10.33 -3.68 10.39
N PRO A 237 11.30 -4.46 9.89
CA PRO A 237 12.69 -4.33 10.31
C PRO A 237 13.30 -2.98 9.89
N ILE A 238 12.93 -2.45 8.71
CA ILE A 238 13.44 -1.15 8.22
C ILE A 238 13.02 -0.01 9.16
N ALA A 239 11.73 0.11 9.44
CA ALA A 239 11.17 1.14 10.32
C ALA A 239 11.69 0.99 11.75
N SER A 240 11.81 -0.24 12.24
CA SER A 240 12.35 -0.52 13.57
C SER A 240 13.81 -0.09 13.70
N TRP A 241 14.62 -0.38 12.68
CA TRP A 241 16.04 -0.03 12.67
C TRP A 241 16.25 1.49 12.59
N ILE A 242 15.55 2.15 11.66
CA ILE A 242 15.66 3.60 11.47
C ILE A 242 15.19 4.33 12.73
N ASN A 243 14.06 3.91 13.34
CA ASN A 243 13.60 4.49 14.61
C ASN A 243 14.62 4.31 15.73
N ALA A 244 15.11 3.08 15.95
CA ALA A 244 16.07 2.81 17.02
C ALA A 244 17.36 3.65 16.87
N TYR A 245 17.84 3.83 15.64
CA TYR A 245 19.00 4.67 15.36
C TYR A 245 18.72 6.14 15.67
N PHE A 246 17.62 6.71 15.17
CA PHE A 246 17.29 8.11 15.34
C PHE A 246 16.96 8.49 16.79
N LEU A 247 16.20 7.67 17.51
CA LEU A 247 15.80 7.94 18.90
C LEU A 247 17.03 7.99 19.82
N VAL A 248 17.94 7.02 19.70
CA VAL A 248 19.15 7.01 20.54
C VAL A 248 20.13 8.10 20.14
N LYS A 249 20.26 8.42 18.85
CA LYS A 249 21.09 9.57 18.40
C LYS A 249 20.57 10.91 18.94
N THR A 250 19.25 11.04 19.12
CA THR A 250 18.64 12.25 19.68
C THR A 250 18.92 12.40 21.18
N ARG A 251 19.17 11.29 21.91
CA ARG A 251 19.63 11.31 23.31
C ARG A 251 21.09 11.78 23.46
N GLU A 252 21.92 11.53 22.45
CA GLU A 252 23.34 11.91 22.45
C GLU A 252 23.56 13.41 22.14
N LYS A 253 22.50 14.15 21.75
CA LYS A 253 22.51 15.61 21.54
C LYS A 253 21.87 16.34 22.72
#